data_AF-A0A3B0STI0-F1
#
_entry.id   AF-A0A3B0STI0-F1
#
_cell.length_a   1.000
_cell.length_b   1.000
_cell.length_c   1.000
_cell.angle_alpha   90.00
_cell.angle_beta   90.00
_cell.angle_gamma   90.00
#
_symmetry.space_group_name_H-M   'P 1'
#
loop_
_entity.id
_entity.type
_entity.pdbx_description
1 polymer ?
#
loop_
_entity_poly.entity_id
_entity_poly.type
_entity_poly.pdbx_seq_one_letter_code
_entity_poly.pdbx_strand_id
1 'polypeptide(L)'
;MDIRGEALLVDVLSTFLSSYGDAEHERNVMPDGTLLRISQVVAALPHDRDRRDLDRLLGLIDNPLSSRFLHRQGRWSRLSHPQKIRALHAMSASPFNDVRKAFRSLKSIAGMVYSTGPQGGSGASWGPSSYPGPAALAGVQRVDNLPRTYRVDDDEEMTCDVVIVGSGAGGGVAAGVLADAGLDVVILERARPPRPSGYTYHEDAAYRHHYVDGAMSTTSDGAIAMLAGSSLGGGTTINYSTSFAPPASLLADWDAVAGFDGVFTGNEMQKSISSVISRLGVTTAYSHPSRRDTILETGLQANAWSVETIARNVQGCDEAVCGFCTMGCPIGAKQSTAVTYLRDAARHGARI
;
A
#
# COMPACT_ATOMS: atom_id res chain seq x y z
N MET A 1 -10.62 3.99 23.80
CA MET A 1 -10.85 5.44 23.72
C MET A 1 -12.22 5.68 24.33
N ASP A 2 -12.41 6.74 25.11
CA ASP A 2 -13.74 7.08 25.62
C ASP A 2 -14.55 7.88 24.58
N ILE A 3 -15.85 8.10 24.84
CA ILE A 3 -16.77 8.82 23.94
C ILE A 3 -16.28 10.25 23.65
N ARG A 4 -15.60 10.89 24.60
CA ARG A 4 -15.10 12.27 24.43
C ARG A 4 -13.88 12.30 23.52
N GLY A 5 -12.97 11.34 23.66
CA GLY A 5 -11.83 11.16 22.76
C GLY A 5 -12.27 10.89 21.33
N GLU A 6 -13.32 10.08 21.12
CA GLU A 6 -13.91 9.83 19.81
C GLU A 6 -14.49 11.09 19.16
N ALA A 7 -15.29 11.86 19.91
CA ALA A 7 -15.85 13.11 19.41
C ALA A 7 -14.75 14.12 19.05
N LEU A 8 -13.70 14.20 19.87
CA LEU A 8 -12.58 15.10 19.62
C LEU A 8 -11.75 14.69 18.41
N LEU A 9 -11.49 13.39 18.24
CA LEU A 9 -10.79 12.89 17.06
C LEU A 9 -11.58 13.18 15.79
N VAL A 10 -12.88 12.91 15.82
CA VAL A 10 -13.79 13.24 14.72
C VAL A 10 -13.63 14.69 14.29
N ASP A 11 -13.63 15.62 15.25
CA ASP A 11 -13.53 17.05 15.01
C ASP A 11 -12.14 17.48 14.50
N VAL A 12 -11.08 16.81 14.95
CA VAL A 12 -9.71 17.00 14.45
C VAL A 12 -9.58 16.52 13.00
N LEU A 13 -10.03 15.30 12.71
CA LEU A 13 -9.95 14.71 11.38
C LEU A 13 -10.88 15.41 10.40
N SER A 14 -12.06 15.86 10.82
CA SER A 14 -12.94 16.65 9.97
C SER A 14 -12.29 17.95 9.53
N THR A 15 -11.53 18.59 10.42
CA THR A 15 -10.78 19.80 10.09
C THR A 15 -9.72 19.57 9.01
N PHE A 16 -9.08 18.39 8.98
CA PHE A 16 -8.15 18.06 7.89
C PHE A 16 -8.85 17.98 6.54
N LEU A 17 -10.04 17.39 6.53
CA LEU A 17 -10.77 17.03 5.31
C LEU A 17 -11.58 18.20 4.76
N SER A 18 -12.04 19.13 5.59
CA SER A 18 -12.76 20.34 5.16
C SER A 18 -11.85 21.52 4.82
N SER A 19 -10.53 21.31 4.74
CA SER A 19 -9.54 22.41 4.77
C SER A 19 -9.53 23.35 3.55
N TYR A 20 -10.35 23.11 2.52
CA TYR A 20 -10.56 24.03 1.40
C TYR A 20 -11.96 23.88 0.78
N GLY A 21 -12.89 24.78 1.06
CA GLY A 21 -14.17 24.86 0.33
C GLY A 21 -15.30 25.54 1.11
N ASP A 22 -16.43 25.74 0.44
CA ASP A 22 -17.67 26.25 1.07
C ASP A 22 -18.47 25.11 1.74
N ALA A 23 -19.60 25.43 2.37
CA ALA A 23 -20.45 24.45 3.06
C ALA A 23 -21.00 23.35 2.13
N GLU A 24 -21.03 23.56 0.82
CA GLU A 24 -21.41 22.56 -0.16
C GLU A 24 -20.23 21.59 -0.44
N HIS A 25 -19.02 22.13 -0.55
CA HIS A 25 -17.79 21.35 -0.59
C HIS A 25 -17.62 20.49 0.68
N GLU A 26 -17.86 21.05 1.87
CA GLU A 26 -17.78 20.30 3.13
C GLU A 26 -18.78 19.13 3.18
N ARG A 27 -20.03 19.33 2.73
CA ARG A 27 -21.04 18.26 2.63
C ARG A 27 -20.67 17.17 1.62
N ASN A 28 -20.01 17.55 0.52
CA ASN A 28 -19.55 16.61 -0.49
C ASN A 28 -18.33 15.79 -0.04
N VAL A 29 -17.45 16.38 0.77
CA VAL A 29 -16.26 15.70 1.33
C VAL A 29 -16.60 14.84 2.56
N MET A 30 -17.65 15.21 3.31
CA MET A 30 -18.12 14.52 4.52
C MET A 30 -19.55 13.98 4.38
N PRO A 31 -19.80 13.01 3.50
CA PRO A 31 -21.13 12.40 3.39
C PRO A 31 -21.50 11.62 4.67
N ASP A 32 -22.79 11.35 4.82
CA ASP A 32 -23.34 10.54 5.91
C ASP A 32 -22.58 9.20 6.05
N GLY A 33 -22.14 8.88 7.26
CA GLY A 33 -21.30 7.71 7.55
C GLY A 33 -19.80 8.00 7.72
N THR A 34 -19.31 9.22 7.41
CA THR A 34 -17.88 9.56 7.64
C THR A 34 -17.45 9.49 9.10
N LEU A 35 -18.36 9.81 10.02
CA LEU A 35 -18.16 9.67 11.46
C LEU A 35 -17.98 8.21 11.88
N LEU A 36 -18.79 7.31 11.31
CA LEU A 36 -18.67 5.87 11.52
C LEU A 36 -17.34 5.33 10.95
N ARG A 37 -16.85 5.91 9.85
CA ARG A 37 -15.55 5.53 9.26
C ARG A 37 -14.38 5.92 10.15
N ILE A 38 -14.42 7.10 10.76
CA ILE A 38 -13.38 7.54 11.71
C ILE A 38 -13.29 6.57 12.89
N SER A 39 -14.42 6.17 13.48
CA SER A 39 -14.41 5.21 14.59
C SER A 39 -13.93 3.83 14.15
N GLN A 40 -14.29 3.36 12.95
CA GLN A 40 -13.79 2.09 12.39
C GLN A 40 -12.29 2.10 12.13
N VAL A 41 -11.71 3.18 11.60
CA VAL A 41 -10.26 3.28 11.36
C VAL A 41 -9.49 3.27 12.68
N VAL A 42 -9.99 3.92 13.72
CA VAL A 42 -9.39 3.88 15.07
C VAL A 42 -9.49 2.50 15.69
N ALA A 43 -10.65 1.85 15.55
CA ALA A 43 -10.83 0.47 15.97
C ALA A 43 -9.95 -0.50 15.17
N ALA A 44 -9.55 -0.15 13.95
CA ALA A 44 -8.66 -0.95 13.12
C ALA A 44 -7.16 -0.69 13.36
N LEU A 45 -6.78 0.26 14.24
CA LEU A 45 -5.37 0.47 14.60
C LEU A 45 -4.78 -0.83 15.19
N PRO A 46 -3.63 -1.31 14.69
CA PRO A 46 -3.14 -2.66 14.95
C PRO A 46 -2.67 -2.90 16.39
N HIS A 47 -2.19 -1.86 17.10
CA HIS A 47 -1.68 -2.00 18.46
C HIS A 47 -2.50 -1.20 19.49
N ASP A 48 -2.81 -1.81 20.63
CA ASP A 48 -3.49 -1.14 21.76
C ASP A 48 -2.71 0.04 22.32
N ARG A 49 -1.38 0.00 22.17
CA ARG A 49 -0.50 1.13 22.51
C ARG A 49 -0.84 2.35 21.66
N ASP A 50 -1.00 2.18 20.35
CA ASP A 50 -1.26 3.28 19.41
C ASP A 50 -2.59 3.97 19.73
N ARG A 51 -3.63 3.20 20.08
CA ARG A 51 -4.93 3.75 20.52
C ARG A 51 -4.82 4.59 21.79
N ARG A 52 -4.03 4.13 22.78
CA ARG A 52 -3.80 4.88 24.04
C ARG A 52 -2.97 6.13 23.82
N ASP A 53 -1.96 6.07 22.97
CA ASP A 53 -1.11 7.23 22.68
C ASP A 53 -1.88 8.28 21.85
N LEU A 54 -2.78 7.85 20.95
CA LEU A 54 -3.72 8.74 20.26
C LEU A 54 -4.68 9.44 21.24
N ASP A 55 -5.29 8.71 22.17
CA ASP A 55 -6.21 9.27 23.16
C ASP A 55 -5.51 10.32 24.06
N ARG A 56 -4.28 10.02 24.50
CA ARG A 56 -3.43 10.97 25.23
C ARG A 56 -3.13 12.22 24.41
N LEU A 57 -2.77 12.06 23.13
CA LEU A 57 -2.50 13.18 22.24
C LEU A 57 -3.72 14.08 22.10
N LEU A 58 -4.90 13.50 21.87
CA LEU A 58 -6.16 14.24 21.77
C LEU A 58 -6.44 15.01 23.06
N GLY A 59 -6.27 14.38 24.23
CA GLY A 59 -6.38 15.05 25.53
C GLY A 59 -5.42 16.24 25.68
N LEU A 60 -4.20 16.15 25.15
CA LEU A 60 -3.23 17.25 25.16
C LEU A 60 -3.61 18.37 24.19
N ILE A 61 -4.19 18.05 23.02
CA ILE A 61 -4.68 19.04 22.06
C ILE A 61 -5.84 19.84 22.65
N ASP A 62 -6.77 19.21 23.37
CA ASP A 62 -7.90 19.90 24.01
C ASP A 62 -7.60 20.46 25.41
N ASN A 63 -6.38 20.34 25.94
CA ASN A 63 -6.06 20.89 27.25
C ASN A 63 -5.55 22.36 27.16
N PRO A 64 -6.07 23.30 27.98
CA PRO A 64 -5.76 24.73 27.86
C PRO A 64 -4.31 25.10 28.18
N LEU A 65 -3.55 24.27 28.89
CA LEU A 65 -2.14 24.49 29.19
C LEU A 65 -1.24 23.91 28.09
N SER A 66 -1.44 22.65 27.73
CA SER A 66 -0.64 22.00 26.67
C SER A 66 -0.93 22.58 25.29
N SER A 67 -2.16 22.99 24.98
CA SER A 67 -2.50 23.64 23.70
C SER A 67 -1.66 24.89 23.42
N ARG A 68 -1.25 25.64 24.46
CA ARG A 68 -0.33 26.80 24.32
C ARG A 68 1.03 26.41 23.77
N PHE A 69 1.52 25.21 24.10
CA PHE A 69 2.80 24.69 23.61
C PHE A 69 2.65 23.95 22.29
N LEU A 70 1.56 23.19 22.12
CA LEU A 70 1.32 22.37 20.94
C LEU A 70 0.97 23.19 19.69
N HIS A 71 0.07 24.17 19.83
CA HIS A 71 -0.49 24.85 18.66
C HIS A 71 -0.90 26.32 18.89
N ARG A 72 -0.78 26.83 20.13
CA ARG A 72 -0.97 28.24 20.53
C ARG A 72 -2.38 28.81 20.32
N GLN A 73 -3.38 28.01 19.98
CA GLN A 73 -4.76 28.51 19.76
C GLN A 73 -5.66 28.40 20.99
N GLY A 74 -5.25 27.65 22.03
CA GLY A 74 -6.06 27.38 23.21
C GLY A 74 -6.89 26.11 23.08
N ARG A 75 -7.95 25.98 23.87
CA ARG A 75 -8.75 24.74 23.97
C ARG A 75 -9.39 24.35 22.62
N TRP A 76 -9.02 23.22 22.03
CA TRP A 76 -9.50 22.77 20.71
C TRP A 76 -11.03 22.81 20.56
N SER A 77 -11.75 22.26 21.52
CA SER A 77 -13.22 22.21 21.57
C SER A 77 -13.92 23.58 21.54
N ARG A 78 -13.18 24.68 21.77
CA ARG A 78 -13.69 26.06 21.73
C ARG A 78 -13.21 26.84 20.51
N LEU A 79 -12.42 26.24 19.64
CA LEU A 79 -11.87 26.91 18.46
C LEU A 79 -12.91 26.99 17.34
N SER A 80 -12.94 28.12 16.63
CA SER A 80 -13.59 28.21 15.33
C SER A 80 -12.83 27.41 14.27
N HIS A 81 -13.50 27.05 13.18
CA HIS A 81 -12.87 26.27 12.11
C HIS A 81 -11.55 26.89 11.56
N PRO A 82 -11.46 28.21 11.28
CA PRO A 82 -10.19 28.83 10.89
C PRO A 82 -9.10 28.78 11.97
N GLN A 83 -9.48 28.80 13.26
CA GLN A 83 -8.53 28.63 14.36
C GLN A 83 -8.01 27.19 14.42
N LYS A 84 -8.86 26.19 14.16
CA LYS A 84 -8.45 24.78 14.07
C LYS A 84 -7.46 24.55 12.93
N ILE A 85 -7.68 25.15 11.75
CA ILE A 85 -6.71 25.11 10.64
C ILE A 85 -5.35 25.71 11.08
N ARG A 86 -5.36 26.89 11.71
CA ARG A 86 -4.12 27.50 12.22
C ARG A 86 -3.45 26.63 13.29
N ALA A 87 -4.22 25.94 14.12
CA ALA A 87 -3.67 25.01 15.10
C ALA A 87 -2.93 23.84 14.43
N LEU A 88 -3.55 23.19 13.44
CA LEU A 88 -2.94 22.11 12.68
C LEU A 88 -1.68 22.57 11.94
N HIS A 89 -1.71 23.76 11.34
CA HIS A 89 -0.53 24.35 10.70
C HIS A 89 0.59 24.67 11.71
N ALA A 90 0.25 25.14 12.91
CA ALA A 90 1.25 25.35 13.96
C ALA A 90 1.90 24.04 14.41
N MET A 91 1.13 22.95 14.48
CA MET A 91 1.67 21.63 14.81
C MET A 91 2.58 21.10 13.71
N SER A 92 2.24 21.28 12.44
CA SER A 92 3.04 20.82 11.30
C SER A 92 4.41 21.50 11.21
N ALA A 93 4.47 22.78 11.58
CA ALA A 93 5.67 23.61 11.59
C ALA A 93 6.34 23.72 12.97
N SER A 94 5.90 22.95 13.96
CA SER A 94 6.44 23.01 15.33
C SER A 94 7.94 22.70 15.34
N PRO A 95 8.75 23.33 16.21
CA PRO A 95 10.17 22.97 16.37
C PRO A 95 10.36 21.59 17.02
N PHE A 96 9.36 21.07 17.73
CA PHE A 96 9.42 19.80 18.44
C PHE A 96 9.03 18.62 17.55
N ASN A 97 9.90 17.61 17.45
CA ASN A 97 9.69 16.39 16.64
C ASN A 97 8.37 15.68 16.98
N ASP A 98 8.07 15.50 18.27
CA ASP A 98 6.89 14.75 18.71
C ASP A 98 5.58 15.43 18.30
N VAL A 99 5.55 16.76 18.26
CA VAL A 99 4.39 17.53 17.81
C VAL A 99 4.19 17.37 16.30
N ARG A 100 5.28 17.40 15.52
CA ARG A 100 5.23 17.14 14.07
C ARG A 100 4.81 15.71 13.78
N LYS A 101 5.32 14.73 14.53
CA LYS A 101 4.93 13.32 14.43
C LYS A 101 3.43 13.16 14.69
N ALA A 102 2.92 13.75 15.78
CA ALA A 102 1.50 13.76 16.10
C ALA A 102 0.64 14.34 14.96
N PHE A 103 1.04 15.48 14.39
CA PHE A 103 0.38 16.06 13.22
C PHE A 103 0.37 15.10 12.02
N ARG A 104 1.52 14.48 11.70
CA ARG A 104 1.63 13.53 10.58
C ARG A 104 0.73 12.32 10.79
N SER A 105 0.69 11.75 12.00
CA SER A 105 -0.19 10.63 12.32
C SER A 105 -1.67 10.98 12.12
N LEU A 106 -2.12 12.13 12.63
CA LEU A 106 -3.49 12.60 12.43
C LEU A 106 -3.81 12.85 10.95
N LYS A 107 -2.87 13.47 10.21
CA LYS A 107 -3.00 13.69 8.77
C LYS A 107 -3.10 12.38 7.99
N SER A 108 -2.29 11.38 8.33
CA SER A 108 -2.31 10.06 7.68
C SER A 108 -3.62 9.34 7.92
N ILE A 109 -4.16 9.37 9.15
CA ILE A 109 -5.48 8.81 9.47
C ILE A 109 -6.58 9.52 8.66
N ALA A 110 -6.56 10.86 8.62
CA ALA A 110 -7.53 11.63 7.83
C ALA A 110 -7.44 11.26 6.34
N GLY A 111 -6.24 11.18 5.79
CA GLY A 111 -6.00 10.79 4.41
C GLY A 111 -6.56 9.40 4.09
N MET A 112 -6.36 8.43 4.97
CA MET A 112 -6.90 7.08 4.82
C MET A 112 -8.43 7.06 4.85
N VAL A 113 -9.06 7.78 5.79
CA VAL A 113 -10.53 7.89 5.87
C VAL A 113 -11.09 8.52 4.59
N TYR A 114 -10.40 9.50 4.03
CA TYR A 114 -10.81 10.16 2.79
C TYR A 114 -10.66 9.26 1.55
N SER A 115 -9.56 8.50 1.48
CA SER A 115 -9.19 7.74 0.30
C SER A 115 -9.79 6.34 0.22
N THR A 116 -10.50 5.87 1.26
CA THR A 116 -11.03 4.50 1.32
C THR A 116 -12.56 4.46 1.40
N GLY A 117 -13.17 3.53 0.68
CA GLY A 117 -14.60 3.19 0.83
C GLY A 117 -14.78 1.97 1.73
N PRO A 118 -15.75 1.97 2.67
CA PRO A 118 -16.07 0.77 3.44
C PRO A 118 -16.74 -0.28 2.55
N GLN A 119 -16.74 -1.54 3.00
CA GLN A 119 -17.54 -2.58 2.35
C GLN A 119 -19.03 -2.19 2.28
N GLY A 120 -19.59 -2.21 1.07
CA GLY A 120 -20.99 -1.82 0.82
C GLY A 120 -21.26 -0.31 0.76
N GLY A 121 -20.22 0.56 0.85
CA GLY A 121 -20.34 2.01 0.69
C GLY A 121 -19.32 2.60 -0.29
N SER A 122 -19.37 3.92 -0.48
CA SER A 122 -18.43 4.66 -1.34
C SER A 122 -17.42 5.49 -0.54
N GLY A 123 -16.19 5.59 -1.04
CA GLY A 123 -15.18 6.51 -0.54
C GLY A 123 -15.55 7.96 -0.82
N ALA A 124 -15.19 8.88 0.07
CA ALA A 124 -15.43 10.32 -0.16
C ALA A 124 -14.73 10.82 -1.45
N SER A 125 -13.59 10.21 -1.79
CA SER A 125 -12.84 10.52 -3.01
C SER A 125 -13.44 9.93 -4.30
N TRP A 126 -14.34 8.94 -4.23
CA TRP A 126 -14.73 8.14 -5.40
C TRP A 126 -15.55 8.94 -6.43
N GLY A 127 -16.54 9.70 -5.97
CA GLY A 127 -17.41 10.51 -6.84
C GLY A 127 -16.63 11.52 -7.66
N PRO A 128 -15.84 12.42 -7.03
CA PRO A 128 -15.02 13.40 -7.74
C PRO A 128 -13.96 12.79 -8.66
N SER A 129 -13.47 11.59 -8.36
CA SER A 129 -12.46 10.89 -9.18
C SER A 129 -13.06 10.01 -10.29
N SER A 130 -14.39 9.93 -10.38
CA SER A 130 -15.10 8.98 -11.25
C SER A 130 -14.60 7.54 -11.07
N TYR A 131 -14.16 7.19 -9.87
CA TYR A 131 -13.66 5.86 -9.57
C TYR A 131 -14.85 4.90 -9.49
N PRO A 132 -14.91 3.86 -10.34
CA PRO A 132 -16.11 3.04 -10.47
C PRO A 132 -16.29 2.05 -9.30
N GLY A 133 -15.26 1.88 -8.46
CA GLY A 133 -15.31 1.04 -7.27
C GLY A 133 -15.51 -0.46 -7.57
N PRO A 134 -15.61 -1.30 -6.52
CA PRO A 134 -15.71 -2.77 -6.66
C PRO A 134 -16.92 -3.25 -7.47
N ALA A 135 -17.98 -2.45 -7.58
CA ALA A 135 -19.14 -2.76 -8.40
C ALA A 135 -18.78 -2.95 -9.89
N ALA A 136 -17.72 -2.30 -10.36
CA ALA A 136 -17.18 -2.49 -11.71
C ALA A 136 -16.73 -3.93 -11.99
N LEU A 137 -16.46 -4.72 -10.95
CA LEU A 137 -16.04 -6.12 -11.05
C LEU A 137 -17.23 -7.10 -11.05
N ALA A 138 -18.47 -6.61 -11.03
CA ALA A 138 -19.64 -7.47 -11.13
C ALA A 138 -19.62 -8.27 -12.44
N GLY A 139 -19.69 -9.60 -12.34
CA GLY A 139 -19.65 -10.50 -13.49
C GLY A 139 -18.25 -10.77 -14.06
N VAL A 140 -17.20 -10.13 -13.54
CA VAL A 140 -15.82 -10.42 -13.95
C VAL A 140 -15.41 -11.80 -13.42
N GLN A 141 -15.06 -12.70 -14.33
CA GLN A 141 -14.59 -14.03 -13.97
C GLN A 141 -13.26 -13.94 -13.23
N ARG A 142 -13.24 -14.49 -12.00
CA ARG A 142 -12.04 -14.52 -11.17
C ARG A 142 -11.29 -15.81 -11.44
N VAL A 143 -10.00 -15.69 -11.77
CA VAL A 143 -9.13 -16.83 -12.02
C VAL A 143 -8.33 -17.13 -10.77
N ASP A 144 -8.47 -18.34 -10.23
CA ASP A 144 -7.60 -18.84 -9.17
C ASP A 144 -6.47 -19.67 -9.75
N ASN A 145 -5.30 -19.04 -9.83
CA ASN A 145 -4.06 -19.62 -10.35
C ASN A 145 -2.96 -19.66 -9.27
N LEU A 146 -3.34 -19.58 -7.99
CA LEU A 146 -2.42 -19.62 -6.87
C LEU A 146 -2.03 -21.07 -6.53
N PRO A 147 -0.79 -21.31 -6.07
CA PRO A 147 -0.39 -22.63 -5.58
C PRO A 147 -1.20 -23.03 -4.35
N ARG A 148 -1.22 -24.34 -4.06
CA ARG A 148 -1.76 -24.83 -2.79
C ARG A 148 -0.86 -24.36 -1.65
N THR A 149 -1.49 -23.90 -0.58
CA THR A 149 -0.83 -23.57 0.69
C THR A 149 -1.34 -24.49 1.79
N TYR A 150 -0.51 -24.73 2.78
CA TYR A 150 -0.82 -25.51 3.99
C TYR A 150 -0.90 -24.57 5.18
N ARG A 151 -1.85 -24.82 6.07
CA ARG A 151 -2.01 -24.03 7.29
C ARG A 151 -1.40 -24.81 8.43
N VAL A 152 -0.46 -24.18 9.12
CA VAL A 152 0.14 -24.66 10.36
C VAL A 152 -0.61 -23.96 11.51
N ASP A 153 -1.40 -24.72 12.27
CA ASP A 153 -2.24 -24.22 13.37
C ASP A 153 -1.62 -24.45 14.76
N ASP A 154 -0.76 -25.44 14.88
CA ASP A 154 -0.02 -25.83 16.08
C ASP A 154 1.46 -25.98 15.74
N ASP A 155 2.32 -26.13 16.74
CA ASP A 155 3.75 -26.37 16.53
C ASP A 155 3.96 -27.65 15.71
N GLU A 156 4.63 -27.53 14.57
CA GLU A 156 4.88 -28.62 13.62
C GLU A 156 6.38 -28.73 13.33
N GLU A 157 6.90 -29.95 13.28
CA GLU A 157 8.27 -30.25 12.88
C GLU A 157 8.31 -30.62 11.39
N MET A 158 9.10 -29.88 10.61
CA MET A 158 9.29 -30.11 9.18
C MET A 158 10.78 -30.19 8.87
N THR A 159 11.19 -31.24 8.14
CA THR A 159 12.55 -31.34 7.58
C THR A 159 12.53 -30.87 6.14
N CYS A 160 13.56 -30.12 5.73
CA CYS A 160 13.80 -29.70 4.34
C CYS A 160 15.28 -29.34 4.15
N ASP A 161 15.70 -29.14 2.90
CA ASP A 161 17.04 -28.64 2.57
C ASP A 161 17.15 -27.13 2.78
N VAL A 162 16.08 -26.40 2.44
CA VAL A 162 16.03 -24.93 2.50
C VAL A 162 14.72 -24.44 3.09
N VAL A 163 14.82 -23.51 4.04
CA VAL A 163 13.69 -22.71 4.54
C VAL A 163 13.79 -21.29 4.00
N ILE A 164 12.71 -20.81 3.40
CA ILE A 164 12.57 -19.44 2.89
C ILE A 164 11.52 -18.72 3.71
N VAL A 165 11.91 -17.63 4.39
CA VAL A 165 10.98 -16.81 5.16
C VAL A 165 10.50 -15.63 4.30
N GLY A 166 9.22 -15.65 3.93
CA GLY A 166 8.56 -14.64 3.13
C GLY A 166 8.47 -15.03 1.65
N SER A 167 7.28 -14.88 1.08
CA SER A 167 6.94 -15.32 -0.28
C SER A 167 7.05 -14.21 -1.34
N GLY A 168 7.73 -13.10 -1.01
CA GLY A 168 7.84 -11.89 -1.83
C GLY A 168 8.68 -12.03 -3.10
N ALA A 169 9.16 -10.90 -3.65
CA ALA A 169 9.99 -10.88 -4.87
C ALA A 169 11.27 -11.72 -4.72
N GLY A 170 11.98 -11.56 -3.60
CA GLY A 170 13.20 -12.35 -3.32
C GLY A 170 12.89 -13.81 -3.02
N GLY A 171 12.08 -14.07 -1.99
CA GLY A 171 11.78 -15.44 -1.54
C GLY A 171 11.03 -16.28 -2.57
N GLY A 172 10.10 -15.68 -3.33
CA GLY A 172 9.40 -16.38 -4.41
C GLY A 172 10.34 -16.83 -5.52
N VAL A 173 11.21 -15.94 -6.01
CA VAL A 173 12.21 -16.28 -7.05
C VAL A 173 13.17 -17.35 -6.53
N ALA A 174 13.71 -17.18 -5.33
CA ALA A 174 14.60 -18.17 -4.71
C ALA A 174 13.92 -19.54 -4.58
N ALA A 175 12.67 -19.58 -4.13
CA ALA A 175 11.89 -20.83 -4.02
C ALA A 175 11.75 -21.54 -5.37
N GLY A 176 11.38 -20.79 -6.41
CA GLY A 176 11.24 -21.35 -7.76
C GLY A 176 12.53 -21.94 -8.30
N VAL A 177 13.65 -21.21 -8.15
CA VAL A 177 14.96 -21.64 -8.65
C VAL A 177 15.52 -22.83 -7.86
N LEU A 178 15.43 -22.81 -6.53
CA LEU A 178 15.98 -23.86 -5.67
C LEU A 178 15.16 -25.16 -5.77
N ALA A 179 13.84 -25.06 -5.87
CA ALA A 179 12.99 -26.24 -6.08
C ALA A 179 13.18 -26.85 -7.48
N ASP A 180 13.33 -26.03 -8.52
CA ASP A 180 13.67 -26.49 -9.88
C ASP A 180 15.03 -27.21 -9.93
N ALA A 181 15.97 -26.80 -9.06
CA ALA A 181 17.24 -27.50 -8.87
C ALA A 181 17.13 -28.82 -8.07
N GLY A 182 15.94 -29.20 -7.63
CA GLY A 182 15.66 -30.47 -6.95
C GLY A 182 15.84 -30.46 -5.42
N LEU A 183 15.96 -29.28 -4.80
CA LEU A 183 16.02 -29.16 -3.34
C LEU A 183 14.62 -29.25 -2.71
N ASP A 184 14.52 -29.83 -1.52
CA ASP A 184 13.31 -29.77 -0.69
C ASP A 184 13.21 -28.38 -0.05
N VAL A 185 12.24 -27.58 -0.51
CA VAL A 185 12.05 -26.19 -0.10
C VAL A 185 10.76 -26.04 0.69
N VAL A 186 10.87 -25.41 1.87
CA VAL A 186 9.75 -24.93 2.67
C VAL A 186 9.72 -23.40 2.66
N ILE A 187 8.56 -22.83 2.33
CA ILE A 187 8.33 -21.39 2.31
C ILE A 187 7.40 -21.05 3.47
N LEU A 188 7.83 -20.13 4.35
CA LEU A 188 7.01 -19.63 5.46
C LEU A 188 6.47 -18.24 5.10
N GLU A 189 5.15 -18.13 4.97
CA GLU A 189 4.47 -16.85 4.72
C GLU A 189 3.52 -16.52 5.87
N ARG A 190 3.69 -15.33 6.46
CA ARG A 190 2.85 -14.88 7.58
C ARG A 190 1.43 -14.51 7.13
N ALA A 191 1.28 -14.09 5.88
CA ALA A 191 0.02 -13.59 5.38
C ALA A 191 -0.92 -14.73 4.99
N ARG A 192 -2.19 -14.60 5.38
CA ARG A 192 -3.27 -15.46 4.87
C ARG A 192 -3.84 -14.82 3.61
N PRO A 193 -3.61 -15.37 2.42
CA PRO A 193 -4.20 -14.80 1.21
C PRO A 193 -5.67 -15.19 1.22
N PRO A 194 -6.63 -14.26 1.02
CA PRO A 194 -7.84 -14.68 0.37
C PRO A 194 -7.45 -15.25 -1.01
N ARG A 195 -8.05 -16.37 -1.40
CA ARG A 195 -8.10 -16.77 -2.81
C ARG A 195 -8.79 -15.64 -3.60
N PRO A 196 -8.63 -15.55 -4.94
CA PRO A 196 -9.29 -14.52 -5.76
C PRO A 196 -10.78 -14.27 -5.45
N SER A 197 -11.52 -15.30 -5.03
CA SER A 197 -12.92 -15.18 -4.56
C SER A 197 -13.10 -14.39 -3.26
N GLY A 198 -12.11 -14.38 -2.36
CA GLY A 198 -12.15 -13.65 -1.09
C GLY A 198 -11.72 -12.18 -1.18
N TYR A 199 -11.26 -11.71 -2.34
CA TYR A 199 -10.99 -10.29 -2.54
C TYR A 199 -12.31 -9.53 -2.71
N THR A 200 -12.53 -8.54 -1.86
CA THR A 200 -13.70 -7.66 -1.92
C THR A 200 -13.42 -6.40 -2.74
N TYR A 201 -12.14 -6.08 -2.98
CA TYR A 201 -11.65 -4.91 -3.73
C TYR A 201 -12.06 -3.55 -3.15
N HIS A 202 -12.65 -3.54 -1.96
CA HIS A 202 -12.78 -2.32 -1.15
C HIS A 202 -11.41 -1.98 -0.56
N GLU A 203 -10.97 -0.72 -0.67
CA GLU A 203 -9.62 -0.33 -0.29
C GLU A 203 -9.37 -0.55 1.20
N ASP A 204 -10.38 -0.33 2.04
CA ASP A 204 -10.27 -0.48 3.49
C ASP A 204 -9.94 -1.93 3.89
N ALA A 205 -10.66 -2.89 3.31
CA ALA A 205 -10.43 -4.31 3.49
C ALA A 205 -9.11 -4.74 2.86
N ALA A 206 -8.83 -4.24 1.65
CA ALA A 206 -7.59 -4.57 0.95
C ALA A 206 -6.35 -4.10 1.71
N TYR A 207 -6.34 -2.88 2.25
CA TYR A 207 -5.25 -2.41 3.09
C TYR A 207 -5.09 -3.28 4.33
N ARG A 208 -6.17 -3.57 5.06
CA ARG A 208 -6.10 -4.41 6.28
C ARG A 208 -5.61 -5.83 6.00
N HIS A 209 -5.98 -6.42 4.87
CA HIS A 209 -5.68 -7.82 4.57
C HIS A 209 -4.39 -8.03 3.77
N HIS A 210 -4.00 -7.05 2.93
CA HIS A 210 -2.89 -7.21 1.98
C HIS A 210 -1.68 -6.35 2.26
N TYR A 211 -1.74 -5.48 3.27
CA TYR A 211 -0.63 -4.62 3.62
C TYR A 211 -0.19 -4.86 5.06
N VAL A 212 1.12 -4.73 5.29
CA VAL A 212 1.68 -4.69 6.64
C VAL A 212 1.01 -3.55 7.41
N ASP A 213 0.54 -3.84 8.62
CA ASP A 213 -0.12 -2.90 9.52
C ASP A 213 -1.24 -2.07 8.85
N GLY A 214 -1.95 -2.63 7.87
CA GLY A 214 -3.02 -1.90 7.19
C GLY A 214 -2.53 -0.69 6.37
N ALA A 215 -1.30 -0.72 5.85
CA ALA A 215 -0.65 0.41 5.18
C ALA A 215 -0.32 1.60 6.10
N MET A 216 -0.26 1.38 7.42
CA MET A 216 0.05 2.43 8.41
C MET A 216 1.47 2.38 8.97
N SER A 217 2.33 1.48 8.50
CA SER A 217 3.71 1.41 8.96
C SER A 217 4.47 2.71 8.63
N THR A 218 5.22 3.24 9.60
CA THR A 218 6.03 4.45 9.44
C THR A 218 7.36 4.31 10.17
N THR A 219 8.33 5.17 9.87
CA THR A 219 9.55 5.30 10.68
C THR A 219 9.21 5.71 12.12
N SER A 220 10.13 5.48 13.05
CA SER A 220 9.91 5.78 14.48
C SER A 220 9.56 7.25 14.76
N ASP A 221 9.97 8.18 13.90
CA ASP A 221 9.64 9.61 13.94
C ASP A 221 8.42 10.00 13.07
N GLY A 222 7.80 9.03 12.39
CA GLY A 222 6.66 9.21 11.50
C GLY A 222 6.97 10.03 10.24
N ALA A 223 8.24 10.23 9.87
CA ALA A 223 8.62 11.03 8.70
C ALA A 223 8.40 10.31 7.37
N ILE A 224 8.63 8.99 7.35
CA ILE A 224 8.52 8.17 6.15
C ILE A 224 7.43 7.13 6.39
N ALA A 225 6.45 7.07 5.47
CA ALA A 225 5.47 6.00 5.41
C ALA A 225 6.03 4.83 4.61
N MET A 226 5.77 3.61 5.09
CA MET A 226 6.22 2.37 4.47
C MET A 226 5.02 1.53 4.06
N LEU A 227 4.92 1.27 2.76
CA LEU A 227 3.93 0.36 2.20
C LEU A 227 4.62 -0.96 1.84
N ALA A 228 4.22 -2.03 2.51
CA ALA A 228 4.72 -3.36 2.23
C ALA A 228 3.55 -4.35 2.16
N GLY A 229 3.67 -5.32 1.26
CA GLY A 229 2.64 -6.34 1.06
C GLY A 229 2.66 -7.39 2.17
N SER A 230 1.48 -7.80 2.60
CA SER A 230 1.21 -8.93 3.48
C SER A 230 0.23 -9.85 2.77
N SER A 231 0.72 -10.62 1.80
CA SER A 231 -0.06 -11.58 0.99
C SER A 231 0.88 -12.65 0.47
N LEU A 232 0.36 -13.80 0.03
CA LEU A 232 1.17 -14.73 -0.77
C LEU A 232 1.67 -13.98 -2.02
N GLY A 233 2.98 -14.01 -2.25
CA GLY A 233 3.66 -13.18 -3.25
C GLY A 233 4.18 -11.84 -2.71
N GLY A 234 3.90 -11.50 -1.45
CA GLY A 234 4.26 -10.26 -0.80
C GLY A 234 3.82 -9.01 -1.57
N GLY A 235 4.71 -8.02 -1.67
CA GLY A 235 4.47 -6.79 -2.42
C GLY A 235 4.22 -7.00 -3.93
N THR A 236 4.62 -8.13 -4.51
CA THR A 236 4.39 -8.40 -5.95
C THR A 236 2.92 -8.60 -6.29
N THR A 237 2.10 -8.95 -5.29
CA THR A 237 0.65 -9.12 -5.44
C THR A 237 -0.08 -7.78 -5.52
N ILE A 238 0.44 -6.76 -4.84
CA ILE A 238 -0.21 -5.44 -4.65
C ILE A 238 0.53 -4.25 -5.29
N ASN A 239 1.63 -4.47 -6.02
CA ASN A 239 2.31 -3.38 -6.73
C ASN A 239 1.59 -2.97 -8.04
N TYR A 240 2.13 -1.98 -8.76
CA TYR A 240 1.58 -1.51 -10.04
C TYR A 240 2.04 -2.29 -11.28
N SER A 241 2.68 -3.45 -11.10
CA SER A 241 3.25 -4.27 -12.19
C SER A 241 4.36 -3.63 -13.01
N THR A 242 4.76 -2.39 -12.73
CA THR A 242 5.88 -1.72 -13.38
C THR A 242 7.16 -2.56 -13.25
N SER A 243 7.79 -2.85 -14.38
CA SER A 243 8.93 -3.77 -14.48
C SER A 243 9.93 -3.22 -15.49
N PHE A 244 11.08 -2.73 -15.02
CA PHE A 244 12.16 -2.24 -15.87
C PHE A 244 13.51 -2.76 -15.37
N ALA A 245 14.45 -2.95 -16.29
CA ALA A 245 15.83 -3.28 -15.95
C ALA A 245 16.49 -2.06 -15.28
N PRO A 246 17.35 -2.26 -14.25
CA PRO A 246 18.18 -1.19 -13.71
C PRO A 246 19.06 -0.59 -14.81
N PRO A 247 19.19 0.75 -14.89
CA PRO A 247 20.13 1.39 -15.81
C PRO A 247 21.57 0.96 -15.53
N ALA A 248 22.41 0.87 -16.57
CA ALA A 248 23.80 0.46 -16.44
C ALA A 248 24.60 1.35 -15.48
N SER A 249 24.33 2.65 -15.46
CA SER A 249 24.94 3.59 -14.51
C SER A 249 24.61 3.24 -13.05
N LEU A 250 23.37 2.86 -12.77
CA LEU A 250 22.95 2.46 -11.43
C LEU A 250 23.64 1.17 -10.97
N LEU A 251 23.81 0.20 -11.88
CA LEU A 251 24.56 -1.03 -11.59
C LEU A 251 26.03 -0.74 -11.28
N ALA A 252 26.65 0.18 -12.03
CA ALA A 252 28.02 0.62 -11.76
C ALA A 252 28.14 1.35 -10.41
N ASP A 253 27.16 2.19 -10.06
CA ASP A 253 27.11 2.85 -8.76
C ASP A 253 27.01 1.83 -7.62
N TRP A 254 26.25 0.75 -7.79
CA TRP A 254 26.15 -0.31 -6.79
C TRP A 254 27.45 -1.09 -6.60
N ASP A 255 28.15 -1.41 -7.68
CA ASP A 255 29.50 -2.00 -7.59
C ASP A 255 30.45 -1.06 -6.82
N ALA A 256 30.44 0.23 -7.16
CA ALA A 256 31.30 1.24 -6.52
C ALA A 256 30.99 1.43 -5.02
N VAL A 257 29.71 1.53 -4.65
CA VAL A 257 29.28 1.73 -3.25
C VAL A 257 29.52 0.49 -2.40
N ALA A 258 29.32 -0.71 -2.96
CA ALA A 258 29.55 -1.96 -2.26
C ALA A 258 31.02 -2.38 -2.21
N GLY A 259 31.89 -1.76 -3.02
CA GLY A 259 33.29 -2.18 -3.19
C GLY A 259 33.40 -3.51 -3.93
N PHE A 260 32.45 -3.81 -4.81
CA PHE A 260 32.47 -5.00 -5.66
C PHE A 260 33.12 -4.70 -7.00
N ASP A 261 33.74 -5.73 -7.57
CA ASP A 261 34.32 -5.69 -8.91
C ASP A 261 33.47 -6.54 -9.85
N GLY A 262 32.60 -5.88 -10.64
CA GLY A 262 31.83 -6.55 -11.67
C GLY A 262 30.71 -7.47 -11.18
N VAL A 263 30.23 -7.34 -9.93
CA VAL A 263 29.15 -8.19 -9.42
C VAL A 263 27.80 -7.75 -10.01
N PHE A 264 27.51 -6.46 -9.97
CA PHE A 264 26.28 -5.89 -10.51
C PHE A 264 26.40 -5.58 -12.01
N THR A 265 27.57 -5.18 -12.48
CA THR A 265 27.80 -4.88 -13.91
C THR A 265 28.15 -6.13 -14.74
N GLY A 266 28.47 -7.25 -14.10
CA GLY A 266 28.90 -8.48 -14.77
C GLY A 266 27.79 -9.26 -15.48
N ASN A 267 28.22 -10.24 -16.27
CA ASN A 267 27.35 -11.06 -17.11
C ASN A 267 26.32 -11.89 -16.31
N GLU A 268 26.65 -12.34 -15.10
CA GLU A 268 25.72 -13.14 -14.29
C GLU A 268 24.52 -12.33 -13.81
N MET A 269 24.72 -11.05 -13.48
CA MET A 269 23.61 -10.14 -13.16
C MET A 269 22.72 -9.91 -14.40
N GLN A 270 23.32 -9.70 -15.57
CA GLN A 270 22.56 -9.53 -16.82
C GLN A 270 21.76 -10.78 -17.21
N LYS A 271 22.33 -11.97 -17.03
CA LYS A 271 21.61 -13.24 -17.22
C LYS A 271 20.44 -13.37 -16.23
N SER A 272 20.66 -12.99 -14.97
CA SER A 272 19.62 -13.03 -13.92
C SER A 272 18.46 -12.08 -14.24
N ILE A 273 18.77 -10.83 -14.60
CA ILE A 273 17.77 -9.84 -15.02
C ILE A 273 16.99 -10.35 -16.24
N SER A 274 17.68 -10.88 -17.25
CA SER A 274 17.05 -11.40 -18.47
C SER A 274 16.13 -12.59 -18.18
N SER A 275 16.56 -13.51 -17.30
CA SER A 275 15.77 -14.67 -16.88
C SER A 275 14.49 -14.24 -16.17
N VAL A 276 14.58 -13.29 -15.23
CA VAL A 276 13.41 -12.77 -14.52
C VAL A 276 12.47 -12.01 -15.44
N ILE A 277 12.98 -11.13 -16.31
CA ILE A 277 12.17 -10.40 -17.31
C ILE A 277 11.41 -11.38 -18.21
N SER A 278 12.09 -12.41 -18.69
CA SER A 278 11.48 -13.45 -19.53
C SER A 278 10.42 -14.24 -18.77
N ARG A 279 10.74 -14.73 -17.57
CA ARG A 279 9.81 -15.54 -16.76
C ARG A 279 8.56 -14.77 -16.35
N LEU A 280 8.70 -13.49 -16.01
CA LEU A 280 7.59 -12.61 -15.66
C LEU A 280 6.79 -12.15 -16.89
N GLY A 281 7.25 -12.43 -18.11
CA GLY A 281 6.59 -12.03 -19.35
C GLY A 281 6.45 -10.52 -19.47
N VAL A 282 7.49 -9.77 -19.09
CA VAL A 282 7.45 -8.31 -19.10
C VAL A 282 7.20 -7.79 -20.51
N THR A 283 6.21 -6.92 -20.65
CA THR A 283 5.73 -6.42 -21.95
C THR A 283 5.20 -5.00 -21.85
N THR A 284 5.17 -4.28 -22.98
CA THR A 284 4.50 -2.99 -23.14
C THR A 284 3.14 -3.11 -23.84
N ALA A 285 2.73 -4.31 -24.22
CA ALA A 285 1.50 -4.55 -24.98
C ALA A 285 0.20 -4.19 -24.22
N TYR A 286 0.28 -4.04 -22.91
CA TYR A 286 -0.84 -3.70 -22.02
C TYR A 286 -0.51 -2.43 -21.23
N SER A 287 -0.01 -1.41 -21.90
CA SER A 287 0.38 -0.14 -21.28
C SER A 287 -0.13 1.03 -22.10
N HIS A 288 -1.41 1.00 -22.47
CA HIS A 288 -2.01 2.06 -23.27
C HIS A 288 -2.11 3.34 -22.42
N PRO A 289 -1.55 4.47 -22.87
CA PRO A 289 -1.58 5.71 -22.09
C PRO A 289 -3.02 6.20 -21.93
N SER A 290 -3.37 6.58 -20.70
CA SER A 290 -4.64 7.26 -20.45
C SER A 290 -4.63 8.65 -21.10
N ARG A 291 -5.81 9.28 -21.26
CA ARG A 291 -5.90 10.66 -21.78
C ARG A 291 -5.00 11.64 -21.02
N ARG A 292 -4.91 11.50 -19.69
CA ARG A 292 -4.03 12.32 -18.84
C ARG A 292 -2.57 12.11 -19.23
N ASP A 293 -2.17 10.86 -19.42
CA ASP A 293 -0.79 10.51 -19.72
C ASP A 293 -0.41 10.95 -21.15
N THR A 294 -1.33 10.88 -22.12
CA THR A 294 -1.13 11.44 -23.47
C THR A 294 -0.91 12.95 -23.47
N ILE A 295 -1.64 13.69 -22.62
CA ILE A 295 -1.44 15.15 -22.46
C ILE A 295 -0.07 15.43 -21.88
N LEU A 296 0.36 14.65 -20.87
CA LEU A 296 1.67 14.79 -20.27
C LEU A 296 2.79 14.47 -21.26
N GLU A 297 2.65 13.37 -22.02
CA GLU A 297 3.56 12.98 -23.08
C GLU A 297 3.71 14.09 -24.13
N THR A 298 2.60 14.68 -24.58
CA THR A 298 2.60 15.82 -25.52
C THR A 298 3.45 16.97 -24.98
N GLY A 299 3.27 17.32 -23.70
CA GLY A 299 4.04 18.38 -23.05
C GLY A 299 5.52 18.04 -22.93
N LEU A 300 5.87 16.81 -22.54
CA LEU A 300 7.24 16.34 -22.43
C LEU A 300 7.96 16.37 -23.79
N GLN A 301 7.32 15.85 -24.84
CA GLN A 301 7.85 15.85 -26.20
C GLN A 301 8.04 17.28 -26.74
N ALA A 302 7.08 18.18 -26.51
CA ALA A 302 7.20 19.59 -26.90
C ALA A 302 8.38 20.32 -26.22
N ASN A 303 8.83 19.82 -25.07
CA ASN A 303 9.99 20.34 -24.35
C ASN A 303 11.27 19.52 -24.59
N ALA A 304 11.26 18.58 -25.54
CA ALA A 304 12.37 17.67 -25.86
C ALA A 304 12.82 16.77 -24.68
N TRP A 305 11.88 16.35 -23.82
CA TRP A 305 12.12 15.36 -22.77
C TRP A 305 11.89 13.94 -23.30
N SER A 306 12.66 12.98 -22.80
CA SER A 306 12.49 11.56 -23.10
C SER A 306 11.19 11.02 -22.49
N VAL A 307 10.42 10.28 -23.29
CA VAL A 307 9.20 9.57 -22.84
C VAL A 307 9.25 8.15 -23.36
N GLU A 308 8.95 7.19 -22.48
CA GLU A 308 8.89 5.77 -22.82
C GLU A 308 7.62 5.13 -22.24
N THR A 309 7.17 4.05 -22.87
CA THR A 309 6.05 3.26 -22.36
C THR A 309 6.51 2.39 -21.18
N ILE A 310 5.77 2.44 -20.08
CA ILE A 310 6.07 1.64 -18.89
C ILE A 310 5.86 0.15 -19.21
N ALA A 311 6.93 -0.64 -19.12
CA ALA A 311 6.84 -2.09 -19.23
C ALA A 311 6.24 -2.72 -17.97
N ARG A 312 5.41 -3.76 -18.15
CA ARG A 312 4.61 -4.39 -17.09
C ARG A 312 4.72 -5.92 -17.12
N ASN A 313 4.71 -6.56 -15.96
CA ASN A 313 4.62 -8.02 -15.83
C ASN A 313 3.16 -8.49 -15.79
N VAL A 314 2.46 -8.40 -16.93
CA VAL A 314 1.06 -8.79 -17.06
C VAL A 314 0.81 -9.64 -18.32
N GLN A 315 -0.18 -10.54 -18.26
CA GLN A 315 -0.62 -11.36 -19.38
C GLN A 315 -2.15 -11.34 -19.46
N GLY A 316 -2.71 -11.00 -20.63
CA GLY A 316 -4.16 -10.91 -20.81
C GLY A 316 -4.82 -9.83 -19.93
N CYS A 317 -4.12 -8.72 -19.68
CA CYS A 317 -4.67 -7.63 -18.88
C CYS A 317 -5.70 -6.84 -19.69
N ASP A 318 -6.93 -6.79 -19.20
CA ASP A 318 -7.96 -5.89 -19.73
C ASP A 318 -7.89 -4.56 -18.98
N GLU A 319 -7.30 -3.53 -19.59
CA GLU A 319 -7.14 -2.20 -19.00
C GLU A 319 -8.46 -1.46 -18.77
N ALA A 320 -9.55 -1.85 -19.45
CA ALA A 320 -10.87 -1.25 -19.25
C ALA A 320 -11.55 -1.76 -17.97
N VAL A 321 -11.23 -2.99 -17.55
CA VAL A 321 -11.73 -3.61 -16.31
C VAL A 321 -10.70 -3.50 -15.17
N CYS A 322 -9.42 -3.32 -15.51
CA CYS A 322 -8.31 -3.22 -14.57
C CYS A 322 -8.24 -1.84 -13.91
N GLY A 323 -8.44 -1.80 -12.59
CA GLY A 323 -8.26 -0.59 -11.77
C GLY A 323 -7.86 -0.88 -10.32
N PHE A 324 -7.50 -2.14 -10.02
CA PHE A 324 -7.40 -2.65 -8.65
C PHE A 324 -6.03 -3.23 -8.33
N CYS A 325 -4.99 -2.89 -9.09
CA CYS A 325 -3.65 -3.49 -8.95
C CYS A 325 -3.12 -3.45 -7.51
N THR A 326 -3.42 -2.40 -6.75
CA THR A 326 -3.02 -2.25 -5.34
C THR A 326 -3.75 -3.17 -4.37
N MET A 327 -4.80 -3.84 -4.82
CA MET A 327 -5.69 -4.67 -4.00
C MET A 327 -5.71 -6.12 -4.48
N GLY A 328 -4.75 -6.50 -5.33
CA GLY A 328 -4.71 -7.80 -6.01
C GLY A 328 -5.34 -7.75 -7.41
N CYS A 329 -4.97 -8.70 -8.27
CA CYS A 329 -5.45 -8.73 -9.64
C CYS A 329 -6.77 -9.54 -9.76
N PRO A 330 -7.89 -8.93 -10.17
CA PRO A 330 -9.19 -9.64 -10.25
C PRO A 330 -9.26 -10.67 -11.38
N ILE A 331 -8.53 -10.45 -12.46
CA ILE A 331 -8.55 -11.28 -13.66
C ILE A 331 -7.34 -12.22 -13.76
N GLY A 332 -6.49 -12.27 -12.73
CA GLY A 332 -5.30 -13.12 -12.72
C GLY A 332 -4.20 -12.74 -13.72
N ALA A 333 -4.30 -11.57 -14.37
CA ALA A 333 -3.36 -11.11 -15.38
C ALA A 333 -1.98 -10.75 -14.82
N LYS A 334 -1.91 -10.25 -13.58
CA LYS A 334 -0.65 -9.83 -12.94
C LYS A 334 0.25 -11.03 -12.67
N GLN A 335 1.45 -11.02 -13.24
CA GLN A 335 2.49 -12.03 -13.06
C GLN A 335 3.28 -11.83 -11.75
N SER A 336 2.59 -11.82 -10.61
CA SER A 336 3.20 -11.81 -9.27
C SER A 336 4.03 -13.07 -9.01
N THR A 337 4.89 -13.08 -7.99
CA THR A 337 5.61 -14.32 -7.60
C THR A 337 4.66 -15.44 -7.21
N ALA A 338 3.47 -15.12 -6.70
CA ALA A 338 2.43 -16.11 -6.38
C ALA A 338 1.95 -16.89 -7.59
N VAL A 339 1.80 -16.24 -8.75
CA VAL A 339 1.33 -16.91 -9.99
C VAL A 339 2.49 -17.37 -10.88
N THR A 340 3.72 -16.95 -10.56
CA THR A 340 4.93 -17.31 -11.29
C THR A 340 5.79 -18.28 -10.49
N TYR A 341 6.84 -17.79 -9.84
CA TYR A 341 7.86 -18.63 -9.22
C TYR A 341 7.35 -19.52 -8.07
N LEU A 342 6.40 -19.06 -7.25
CA LEU A 342 5.83 -19.91 -6.18
C LEU A 342 4.97 -21.04 -6.76
N ARG A 343 4.29 -20.78 -7.88
CA ARG A 343 3.58 -21.82 -8.61
C ARG A 343 4.54 -22.83 -9.22
N ASP A 344 5.69 -22.38 -9.72
CA ASP A 344 6.73 -23.27 -10.24
C ASP A 344 7.36 -24.09 -9.10
N ALA A 345 7.68 -23.46 -7.97
CA ALA A 345 8.18 -24.14 -6.78
C ALA A 345 7.24 -25.25 -6.32
N ALA A 346 5.94 -24.95 -6.22
CA ALA A 346 4.93 -25.93 -5.83
C ALA A 346 4.81 -27.11 -6.83
N ARG A 347 5.04 -26.86 -8.14
CA ARG A 347 5.09 -27.94 -9.16
C ARG A 347 6.30 -28.86 -8.98
N HIS A 348 7.39 -28.34 -8.42
CA HIS A 348 8.57 -29.10 -8.07
C HIS A 348 8.53 -29.67 -6.63
N GLY A 349 7.37 -29.62 -5.97
CA GLY A 349 7.16 -30.25 -4.67
C GLY A 349 7.45 -29.37 -3.45
N ALA A 350 7.77 -28.09 -3.64
CA ALA A 350 7.95 -27.17 -2.53
C ALA A 350 6.66 -27.02 -1.70
N ARG A 351 6.83 -26.87 -0.38
CA ARG A 351 5.74 -26.68 0.59
C ARG A 351 5.65 -25.21 0.97
N ILE A 352 4.43 -24.65 0.92
CA ILE A 352 4.12 -23.23 1.22
C ILE A 352 3.07 -23.17 2.32
#